data_AF-A0A0B8WXJ7-F1
#
_entry.id   AF-A0A0B8WXJ7-F1
#
_cell.length_a   1.000
_cell.length_b   1.000
_cell.length_c   1.000
_cell.angle_alpha   90.00
_cell.angle_beta   90.00
_cell.angle_gamma   90.00
#
_symmetry.space_group_name_H-M   'P 1'
#
loop_
_entity.id
_entity.type
_entity.pdbx_description
1 polymer ?
#
loop_
_entity_poly.entity_id
_entity_poly.type
_entity_poly.pdbx_seq_one_letter_code
_entity_poly.pdbx_strand_id
1 'polypeptide(L)'
;MKILMFVLGLFLSSSTFAAWSEDFAQLKDVPRSYEDSGSICEEVARIEMQREYAKPQYEVLVGIAYGSESRVIGELDIVIFDNNLNKVVKIGEVKCWKDMRGGLEKAQEQRARFMKAIRSSASLRFFSTSTKENFSAEQFKFVKEFFSMGQKGTIEAGYDQELPYTLTEMRNYRYEMIRCQNRKECARP
;
A
#
# COMPACT_ATOMS: atom_id res chain seq x y z
N MET A 1 -6.18 -49.76 -6.48
CA MET A 1 -5.17 -48.69 -6.55
C MET A 1 -5.64 -47.50 -7.43
N LYS A 2 -6.87 -47.02 -7.24
CA LYS A 2 -7.47 -45.90 -8.00
C LYS A 2 -8.21 -44.87 -7.13
N ILE A 3 -8.25 -45.07 -5.81
CA ILE A 3 -9.00 -44.23 -4.85
C ILE A 3 -8.07 -43.22 -4.15
N LEU A 4 -6.76 -43.34 -4.29
CA LEU A 4 -5.79 -42.48 -3.60
C LEU A 4 -5.47 -41.15 -4.32
N MET A 5 -6.04 -40.91 -5.52
CA MET A 5 -5.81 -39.66 -6.27
C MET A 5 -6.86 -38.56 -6.02
N PHE A 6 -7.96 -38.86 -5.33
CA PHE A 6 -9.03 -37.87 -5.13
C PHE A 6 -8.86 -37.01 -3.87
N VAL A 7 -8.01 -37.40 -2.92
CA VAL A 7 -7.81 -36.66 -1.65
C VAL A 7 -6.75 -35.56 -1.76
N LEU A 8 -5.84 -35.63 -2.75
CA LEU A 8 -4.77 -34.63 -2.92
C LEU A 8 -5.24 -33.33 -3.60
N GLY A 9 -6.38 -33.35 -4.31
CA GLY A 9 -6.93 -32.17 -4.98
C GLY A 9 -7.66 -31.18 -4.07
N LEU A 10 -8.07 -31.60 -2.86
CA LEU A 10 -8.85 -30.78 -1.92
C LEU A 10 -7.98 -29.86 -1.03
N PHE A 11 -6.67 -30.06 -0.97
CA PHE A 11 -5.77 -29.26 -0.13
C PHE A 11 -5.19 -28.02 -0.81
N LEU A 12 -5.39 -27.84 -2.12
CA LEU A 12 -4.83 -26.70 -2.87
C LEU A 12 -5.76 -25.48 -2.95
N SER A 13 -7.01 -25.60 -2.49
CA SER A 13 -8.00 -24.50 -2.54
C SER A 13 -8.11 -23.70 -1.24
N SER A 14 -7.39 -24.10 -0.18
CA SER A 14 -7.49 -23.50 1.16
C SER A 14 -6.61 -22.27 1.38
N SER A 15 -5.61 -22.06 0.51
CA SER A 15 -4.56 -21.06 0.72
C SER A 15 -5.03 -19.62 0.52
N THR A 16 -6.01 -19.36 -0.36
CA THR A 16 -6.50 -17.99 -0.63
C THR A 16 -7.43 -17.47 0.46
N PHE A 17 -8.29 -18.34 1.03
CA PHE A 17 -9.18 -17.95 2.13
C PHE A 17 -8.44 -17.69 3.44
N ALA A 18 -7.36 -18.43 3.71
CA ALA A 18 -6.52 -18.19 4.88
C ALA A 18 -5.83 -16.81 4.80
N ALA A 19 -5.30 -16.44 3.63
CA ALA A 19 -4.58 -15.18 3.44
C ALA A 19 -5.43 -13.94 3.77
N TRP A 20 -6.65 -13.86 3.26
CA TRP A 20 -7.50 -12.70 3.55
C TRP A 20 -7.90 -12.62 5.03
N SER A 21 -8.16 -13.74 5.70
CA SER A 21 -8.54 -13.71 7.12
C SER A 21 -7.45 -13.11 8.01
N GLU A 22 -6.18 -13.36 7.68
CA GLU A 22 -5.03 -12.79 8.37
C GLU A 22 -4.89 -11.30 8.08
N ASP A 23 -4.97 -10.90 6.80
CA ASP A 23 -4.91 -9.49 6.41
C ASP A 23 -6.06 -8.70 7.03
N PHE A 24 -7.29 -9.23 6.96
CA PHE A 24 -8.46 -8.63 7.58
C PHE A 24 -8.23 -8.37 9.07
N ALA A 25 -7.71 -9.35 9.81
CA ALA A 25 -7.41 -9.21 11.23
C ALA A 25 -6.43 -8.06 11.51
N GLN A 26 -5.40 -7.87 10.66
CA GLN A 26 -4.47 -6.76 10.77
C GLN A 26 -5.11 -5.40 10.41
N LEU A 27 -6.07 -5.39 9.48
CA LEU A 27 -6.76 -4.18 9.04
C LEU A 27 -7.83 -3.70 10.03
N LYS A 28 -8.36 -4.58 10.90
CA LYS A 28 -9.45 -4.26 11.84
C LYS A 28 -9.14 -3.05 12.72
N ASP A 29 -7.89 -2.92 13.15
CA ASP A 29 -7.48 -1.90 14.12
C ASP A 29 -6.91 -0.64 13.45
N VAL A 30 -6.95 -0.56 12.11
CA VAL A 30 -6.42 0.58 11.35
C VAL A 30 -7.50 1.66 11.21
N PRO A 31 -7.33 2.87 11.78
CA PRO A 31 -8.31 3.95 11.70
C PRO A 31 -8.22 4.67 10.34
N ARG A 32 -8.67 4.01 9.28
CA ARG A 32 -8.66 4.54 7.90
C ARG A 32 -10.03 4.46 7.26
N SER A 33 -10.39 5.44 6.44
CA SER A 33 -11.58 5.36 5.59
C SER A 33 -11.36 4.39 4.44
N TYR A 34 -12.22 3.37 4.32
CA TYR A 34 -12.21 2.44 3.19
C TYR A 34 -13.20 2.83 2.07
N GLU A 35 -13.80 4.02 2.15
CA GLU A 35 -14.72 4.52 1.13
C GLU A 35 -14.02 4.85 -0.20
N ASP A 36 -12.74 5.20 -0.18
CA ASP A 36 -11.94 5.32 -1.41
C ASP A 36 -11.56 3.93 -1.93
N SER A 37 -11.66 3.68 -3.24
CA SER A 37 -11.31 2.38 -3.83
C SER A 37 -9.83 2.00 -3.72
N GLY A 38 -8.92 2.98 -3.69
CA GLY A 38 -7.47 2.77 -3.56
C GLY A 38 -7.05 2.42 -2.14
N SER A 39 -7.80 2.88 -1.14
CA SER A 39 -7.47 2.72 0.28
C SER A 39 -7.21 1.27 0.72
N ILE A 40 -8.03 0.32 0.26
CA ILE A 40 -7.85 -1.10 0.59
C ILE A 40 -6.55 -1.64 -0.01
N CYS A 41 -6.19 -1.19 -1.21
CA CYS A 41 -5.01 -1.68 -1.90
C CYS A 41 -3.73 -1.14 -1.26
N GLU A 42 -3.74 0.12 -0.84
CA GLU A 42 -2.64 0.71 -0.08
C GLU A 42 -2.42 -0.01 1.26
N GLU A 43 -3.48 -0.35 1.97
CA GLU A 43 -3.34 -1.02 3.26
C GLU A 43 -2.90 -2.49 3.13
N VAL A 44 -3.36 -3.21 2.10
CA VAL A 44 -2.81 -4.55 1.80
C VAL A 44 -1.35 -4.43 1.36
N ALA A 45 -1.00 -3.44 0.55
CA ALA A 45 0.40 -3.17 0.19
C ALA A 45 1.27 -2.89 1.43
N ARG A 46 0.75 -2.17 2.42
CA ARG A 46 1.43 -1.96 3.71
C ARG A 46 1.70 -3.28 4.41
N ILE A 47 0.72 -4.19 4.45
CA ILE A 47 0.89 -5.51 5.07
C ILE A 47 1.98 -6.30 4.33
N GLU A 48 1.95 -6.35 2.99
CA GLU A 48 3.01 -7.03 2.21
C GLU A 48 4.39 -6.43 2.50
N MET A 49 4.49 -5.11 2.52
CA MET A 49 5.75 -4.43 2.81
C MET A 49 6.20 -4.59 4.26
N GLN A 50 5.30 -4.77 5.22
CA GLN A 50 5.67 -5.08 6.61
C GLN A 50 6.23 -6.50 6.76
N ARG A 51 5.85 -7.44 5.88
CA ARG A 51 6.45 -8.79 5.83
C ARG A 51 7.89 -8.75 5.33
N GLU A 52 8.19 -7.89 4.34
CA GLU A 52 9.53 -7.70 3.78
C GLU A 52 10.41 -6.77 4.66
N TYR A 53 9.82 -5.70 5.19
CA TYR A 53 10.47 -4.65 5.97
C TYR A 53 9.91 -4.64 7.40
N ALA A 54 10.42 -5.54 8.22
CA ALA A 54 9.91 -5.79 9.57
C ALA A 54 10.43 -4.77 10.62
N LYS A 55 9.60 -4.53 11.63
CA LYS A 55 9.99 -3.85 12.88
C LYS A 55 11.02 -4.68 13.66
N PRO A 56 11.88 -4.07 14.50
CA PRO A 56 11.93 -2.64 14.80
C PRO A 56 12.79 -1.81 13.83
N GLN A 57 13.52 -2.45 12.92
CA GLN A 57 14.42 -1.74 12.01
C GLN A 57 13.67 -0.87 11.02
N TYR A 58 12.57 -1.36 10.47
CA TYR A 58 11.80 -0.63 9.48
C TYR A 58 10.43 -0.21 10.00
N GLU A 59 9.93 0.88 9.43
CA GLU A 59 8.55 1.31 9.57
C GLU A 59 7.95 1.55 8.19
N VAL A 60 6.80 0.93 7.94
CA VAL A 60 6.06 1.06 6.68
C VAL A 60 4.81 1.87 6.95
N LEU A 61 4.72 3.04 6.33
CA LEU A 61 3.62 3.97 6.45
C LEU A 61 2.85 4.09 5.13
N VAL A 62 1.56 4.40 5.25
CA VAL A 62 0.66 4.67 4.12
C VAL A 62 0.27 6.14 4.12
N GLY A 63 0.19 6.73 2.94
CA GLY A 63 -0.43 8.04 2.75
C GLY A 63 0.35 9.18 3.40
N ILE A 64 1.55 9.45 2.89
CA ILE A 64 2.32 10.64 3.28
C ILE A 64 2.12 11.72 2.22
N ALA A 65 1.40 12.78 2.58
CA ALA A 65 1.25 13.96 1.76
C ALA A 65 2.50 14.83 1.82
N TYR A 66 2.80 15.49 0.69
CA TYR A 66 3.87 16.46 0.59
C TYR A 66 3.43 17.72 -0.14
N GLY A 67 3.94 18.87 0.28
CA GLY A 67 3.50 20.15 -0.25
C GLY A 67 4.26 21.35 0.29
N SER A 68 3.80 22.54 -0.08
CA SER A 68 4.20 23.80 0.57
C SER A 68 3.27 24.09 1.77
N GLU A 69 3.56 25.17 2.49
CA GLU A 69 2.67 25.70 3.55
C GLU A 69 1.23 25.93 3.09
N SER A 70 1.03 26.29 1.82
CA SER A 70 -0.27 26.72 1.28
C SER A 70 -0.95 25.67 0.39
N ARG A 71 -0.27 24.57 0.04
CA ARG A 71 -0.77 23.63 -0.96
C ARG A 71 -0.14 22.24 -0.86
N VAL A 72 -0.99 21.21 -0.91
CA VAL A 72 -0.57 19.83 -1.17
C VAL A 72 -0.21 19.65 -2.65
N ILE A 73 0.98 19.09 -2.90
CA ILE A 73 1.51 18.80 -4.24
C ILE A 73 1.21 17.35 -4.64
N GLY A 74 1.28 16.43 -3.68
CA GLY A 74 0.98 15.03 -3.90
C GLY A 74 0.94 14.23 -2.61
N GLU A 75 0.66 12.94 -2.75
CA GLU A 75 0.66 11.94 -1.69
C GLU A 75 1.48 10.73 -2.17
N LEU A 76 2.19 10.11 -1.24
CA LEU A 76 2.97 8.89 -1.43
C LEU A 76 2.19 7.74 -0.80
N ASP A 77 1.91 6.72 -1.60
CA ASP A 77 1.05 5.61 -1.19
C ASP A 77 1.74 4.74 -0.12
N ILE A 78 3.00 4.35 -0.35
CA ILE A 78 3.83 3.59 0.61
C ILE A 78 5.16 4.28 0.85
N VAL A 79 5.54 4.44 2.12
CA VAL A 79 6.84 5.00 2.52
C VAL A 79 7.48 4.08 3.55
N ILE A 80 8.70 3.63 3.25
CA ILE A 80 9.48 2.73 4.10
C ILE A 80 10.62 3.51 4.73
N PHE A 81 10.58 3.66 6.04
CA PHE A 81 11.63 4.26 6.85
C PHE A 81 12.56 3.16 7.37
N ASP A 82 13.86 3.45 7.37
CA ASP A 82 14.83 2.76 8.22
C ASP A 82 15.03 3.59 9.49
N ASN A 83 14.65 3.01 10.64
CA ASN A 83 14.66 3.66 11.94
C ASN A 83 16.08 3.90 12.47
N ASN A 84 17.06 3.08 12.06
CA ASN A 84 18.46 3.27 12.45
C ASN A 84 19.07 4.47 11.72
N LEU A 85 18.72 4.65 10.45
CA LEU A 85 19.17 5.78 9.65
C LEU A 85 18.33 7.04 9.88
N ASN A 86 17.10 6.87 10.39
CA ASN A 86 16.05 7.89 10.40
C ASN A 86 15.86 8.50 9.00
N LYS A 87 15.75 7.64 7.99
CA LYS A 87 15.63 8.00 6.56
C LYS A 87 14.60 7.13 5.86
N VAL A 88 13.94 7.71 4.86
CA VAL A 88 13.17 6.95 3.88
C VAL A 88 14.13 6.22 2.96
N VAL A 89 14.02 4.89 2.94
CA VAL A 89 14.85 4.04 2.08
C VAL A 89 14.15 3.69 0.77
N LYS A 90 12.81 3.61 0.78
CA LYS A 90 12.04 3.19 -0.39
C LYS A 90 10.63 3.80 -0.38
N ILE A 91 10.13 4.12 -1.58
CA ILE A 91 8.78 4.66 -1.79
C ILE A 91 8.04 3.79 -2.80
N GLY A 92 6.78 3.47 -2.52
CA GLY A 92 5.91 2.69 -3.39
C GLY A 92 4.70 3.49 -3.85
N GLU A 93 4.32 3.30 -5.12
CA GLU A 93 3.06 3.77 -5.67
C GLU A 93 2.15 2.56 -5.92
N VAL A 94 0.92 2.60 -5.39
CA VAL A 94 -0.02 1.47 -5.41
C VAL A 94 -1.19 1.79 -6.33
N LYS A 95 -1.50 0.89 -7.28
CA LYS A 95 -2.58 1.10 -8.25
C LYS A 95 -3.40 -0.17 -8.46
N CYS A 96 -4.63 -0.15 -7.94
CA CYS A 96 -5.66 -1.14 -8.22
C CYS A 96 -6.60 -0.69 -9.34
N TRP A 97 -6.26 -0.99 -10.60
CA TRP A 97 -6.91 -0.40 -11.78
C TRP A 97 -7.42 -1.46 -12.75
N LYS A 98 -8.57 -1.21 -13.37
CA LYS A 98 -9.09 -2.10 -14.43
C LYS A 98 -8.16 -2.12 -15.64
N ASP A 99 -7.65 -0.95 -16.01
CA ASP A 99 -6.56 -0.82 -16.98
C ASP A 99 -5.23 -0.77 -16.22
N MET A 100 -4.52 -1.90 -16.21
CA MET A 100 -3.25 -2.02 -15.48
C MET A 100 -2.17 -1.11 -16.04
N ARG A 101 -2.09 -0.96 -17.37
CA ARG A 101 -1.07 -0.11 -18.02
C ARG A 101 -1.32 1.36 -17.72
N GLY A 102 -2.58 1.81 -17.83
CA GLY A 102 -2.96 3.15 -17.40
C GLY A 102 -2.66 3.41 -15.91
N GLY A 103 -2.86 2.40 -15.05
CA GLY A 103 -2.44 2.46 -13.65
C GLY A 103 -0.92 2.66 -13.49
N LEU A 104 -0.11 1.91 -14.27
CA LEU A 104 1.36 2.00 -14.19
C LEU A 104 1.86 3.36 -14.65
N GLU A 105 1.29 3.89 -15.74
CA GLU A 105 1.57 5.25 -16.20
C GLU A 105 1.29 6.27 -15.10
N LYS A 106 0.18 6.12 -14.36
CA LYS A 106 -0.11 6.99 -13.21
C LYS A 106 0.88 6.86 -12.06
N ALA A 107 1.30 5.64 -11.71
CA ALA A 107 2.36 5.44 -10.72
C ALA A 107 3.67 6.14 -11.14
N GLN A 108 4.04 6.04 -12.41
CA GLN A 108 5.23 6.70 -12.95
C GLN A 108 5.11 8.24 -12.96
N GLU A 109 3.93 8.78 -13.31
CA GLU A 109 3.64 10.21 -13.22
C GLU A 109 3.77 10.73 -11.77
N GLN A 110 3.26 9.99 -10.79
CA GLN A 110 3.36 10.36 -9.36
C GLN A 110 4.80 10.37 -8.89
N ARG A 111 5.56 9.32 -9.20
CA ARG A 111 7.01 9.27 -8.94
C ARG A 111 7.75 10.45 -9.57
N ALA A 112 7.49 10.74 -10.84
CA ALA A 112 8.13 11.87 -11.54
C ALA A 112 7.80 13.21 -10.88
N ARG A 113 6.55 13.40 -10.45
CA ARG A 113 6.10 14.60 -9.72
C ARG A 113 6.80 14.73 -8.37
N PHE A 114 6.91 13.65 -7.60
CA PHE A 114 7.64 13.65 -6.33
C PHE A 114 9.12 13.98 -6.54
N MET A 115 9.79 13.32 -7.49
CA MET A 115 11.19 13.57 -7.80
C MET A 115 11.46 15.00 -8.24
N LYS A 116 10.54 15.60 -9.02
CA LYS A 116 10.62 17.01 -9.38
C LYS A 116 10.49 17.91 -8.14
N ALA A 117 9.56 17.61 -7.24
CA ALA A 117 9.35 18.40 -6.02
C ALA A 117 10.58 18.35 -5.10
N ILE A 118 11.10 17.16 -4.80
CA ILE A 118 12.21 17.00 -3.84
C ILE A 118 13.56 17.50 -4.35
N ARG A 119 13.74 17.59 -5.68
CA ARG A 119 14.92 18.19 -6.32
C ARG A 119 14.82 19.71 -6.46
N SER A 120 13.65 20.29 -6.21
CA SER A 120 13.48 21.73 -6.24
C SER A 120 14.12 22.36 -4.98
N SER A 121 14.43 23.65 -5.05
CA SER A 121 14.88 24.43 -3.87
C SER A 121 13.72 24.85 -2.96
N ALA A 122 12.49 24.40 -3.23
CA ALA A 122 11.33 24.75 -2.43
C ALA A 122 11.37 24.05 -1.07
N SER A 123 10.95 24.76 -0.03
CA SER A 123 10.70 24.14 1.27
C SER A 123 9.48 23.23 1.17
N LEU A 124 9.66 21.93 1.43
CA LEU A 124 8.60 20.94 1.44
C LEU A 124 8.23 20.55 2.87
N ARG A 125 6.94 20.42 3.11
CA ARG A 125 6.37 19.78 4.29
C ARG A 125 5.91 18.38 3.94
N PHE A 126 6.05 17.47 4.89
CA PHE A 126 5.59 16.09 4.80
C PHE A 126 4.72 15.77 6.00
N PHE A 127 3.57 15.15 5.78
CA PHE A 127 2.68 14.77 6.88
C PHE A 127 1.82 13.56 6.53
N SER A 128 1.48 12.76 7.55
CA SER A 128 0.56 11.64 7.41
C SER A 128 -0.86 12.16 7.11
N THR A 129 -1.52 11.58 6.12
CA THR A 129 -2.91 11.95 5.77
C THR A 129 -3.91 11.43 6.81
N SER A 130 -3.57 10.39 7.57
CA SER A 130 -4.40 9.84 8.65
C SER A 130 -4.11 10.51 10.00
N THR A 131 -2.87 10.44 10.50
CA THR A 131 -2.54 10.88 11.88
C THR A 131 -2.19 12.36 12.00
N LYS A 132 -1.94 13.04 10.86
CA LYS A 132 -1.42 14.41 10.79
C LYS A 132 -0.03 14.59 11.42
N GLU A 133 0.66 13.50 11.73
CA GLU A 133 2.06 13.51 12.13
C GLU A 133 2.91 14.19 11.05
N ASN A 134 3.86 15.04 11.45
CA ASN A 134 4.75 15.72 10.52
C ASN A 134 6.07 14.97 10.41
N PHE A 135 6.62 14.92 9.20
CA PHE A 135 7.92 14.34 8.91
C PHE A 135 8.88 15.43 8.41
N SER A 136 10.16 15.26 8.72
CA SER A 136 11.20 16.16 8.27
C SER A 136 11.53 15.92 6.80
N ALA A 137 11.61 16.97 6.00
CA ALA A 137 12.06 16.89 4.60
C ALA A 137 13.44 16.24 4.46
N GLU A 138 14.28 16.34 5.49
CA GLU A 138 15.58 15.67 5.52
C GLU A 138 15.45 14.14 5.47
N GLN A 139 14.40 13.56 6.06
CA GLN A 139 14.17 12.10 6.03
C GLN A 139 13.97 11.57 4.61
N PHE A 140 13.44 12.40 3.70
CA PHE A 140 13.16 12.04 2.31
C PHE A 140 14.33 12.32 1.36
N LYS A 141 15.36 13.04 1.81
CA LYS A 141 16.51 13.35 0.95
C LYS A 141 17.26 12.07 0.56
N PHE A 142 17.68 12.05 -0.71
CA PHE A 142 18.45 10.97 -1.31
C PHE A 142 17.75 9.61 -1.41
N VAL A 143 16.41 9.56 -1.28
CA VAL A 143 15.67 8.37 -1.67
C VAL A 143 15.91 8.06 -3.16
N LYS A 144 16.35 6.83 -3.44
CA LYS A 144 16.66 6.35 -4.80
C LYS A 144 15.80 5.17 -5.21
N GLU A 145 15.30 4.41 -4.25
CA GLU A 145 14.51 3.23 -4.50
C GLU A 145 13.02 3.57 -4.58
N PHE A 146 12.42 3.17 -5.69
CA PHE A 146 11.01 3.33 -5.96
C PHE A 146 10.49 2.02 -6.51
N PHE A 147 9.23 1.71 -6.21
CA PHE A 147 8.54 0.59 -6.81
C PHE A 147 7.09 0.94 -7.11
N SER A 148 6.50 0.14 -7.99
CA SER A 148 5.09 0.14 -8.33
C SER A 148 4.50 -1.19 -7.91
N MET A 149 3.31 -1.14 -7.32
CA MET A 149 2.57 -2.32 -6.89
C MET A 149 1.11 -2.22 -7.31
N GLY A 150 0.51 -3.33 -7.72
CA GLY A 150 -0.89 -3.36 -8.10
C GLY A 150 -1.52 -4.73 -7.82
N GLN A 151 -2.78 -4.90 -8.22
CA GLN A 151 -3.47 -6.18 -8.01
C GLN A 151 -2.76 -7.35 -8.69
N LYS A 152 -3.05 -8.58 -8.27
CA LYS A 152 -2.56 -9.80 -8.91
C LYS A 152 -2.65 -9.77 -10.44
N GLY A 153 -1.55 -10.11 -11.11
CA GLY A 153 -1.41 -10.07 -12.56
C GLY A 153 -0.78 -8.79 -13.11
N THR A 154 -0.45 -7.81 -12.26
CA THR A 154 0.16 -6.54 -12.70
C THR A 154 1.62 -6.66 -13.12
N ILE A 155 2.32 -7.74 -12.74
CA ILE A 155 3.70 -7.99 -13.22
C ILE A 155 3.75 -8.05 -14.75
N GLU A 156 2.75 -8.67 -15.40
CA GLU A 156 2.67 -8.73 -16.87
C GLU A 156 2.47 -7.35 -17.52
N ALA A 157 1.93 -6.39 -16.77
CA ALA A 157 1.78 -5.01 -17.20
C ALA A 157 3.04 -4.16 -16.95
N GLY A 158 4.06 -4.71 -16.27
CA GLY A 158 5.34 -4.05 -16.00
C GLY A 158 5.48 -3.43 -14.61
N TYR A 159 4.64 -3.82 -13.65
CA TYR A 159 4.82 -3.42 -12.25
C TYR A 159 6.00 -4.16 -11.62
N ASP A 160 6.61 -3.54 -10.62
CA ASP A 160 7.75 -4.13 -9.90
C ASP A 160 7.29 -5.25 -8.96
N GLN A 161 6.10 -5.11 -8.36
CA GLN A 161 5.53 -6.06 -7.42
C GLN A 161 4.01 -6.21 -7.63
N GLU A 162 3.44 -7.29 -7.10
CA GLU A 162 2.01 -7.55 -7.13
C GLU A 162 1.46 -7.85 -5.74
N LEU A 163 0.21 -7.44 -5.52
CA LEU A 163 -0.61 -7.81 -4.38
C LEU A 163 -1.15 -9.24 -4.58
N PRO A 164 -1.41 -9.99 -3.51
CA PRO A 164 -1.85 -11.39 -3.62
C PRO A 164 -3.27 -11.54 -4.18
N TYR A 165 -4.04 -10.45 -4.26
CA TYR A 165 -5.45 -10.44 -4.63
C TYR A 165 -5.71 -9.77 -5.97
N THR A 166 -6.69 -10.31 -6.69
CA THR A 166 -7.23 -9.71 -7.91
C THR A 166 -8.01 -8.42 -7.60
N LEU A 167 -8.27 -7.61 -8.64
CA LEU A 167 -9.07 -6.39 -8.49
C LEU A 167 -10.49 -6.67 -7.96
N THR A 168 -11.08 -7.81 -8.34
CA THR A 168 -12.42 -8.21 -7.88
C THR A 168 -12.41 -8.54 -6.40
N GLU A 169 -11.42 -9.30 -5.93
CA GLU A 169 -11.26 -9.64 -4.52
C GLU A 169 -11.04 -8.37 -3.68
N MET A 170 -10.13 -7.48 -4.10
CA MET A 170 -9.89 -6.20 -3.41
C MET A 170 -11.16 -5.36 -3.25
N ARG A 171 -12.03 -5.34 -4.27
CA ARG A 171 -13.33 -4.65 -4.19
C ARG A 171 -14.25 -5.29 -3.15
N ASN A 172 -14.31 -6.62 -3.10
CA ASN A 172 -15.13 -7.34 -2.12
C ASN A 172 -14.61 -7.11 -0.70
N TYR A 173 -13.30 -7.17 -0.51
CA TYR A 173 -12.61 -6.92 0.76
C TYR A 173 -12.80 -5.49 1.26
N ARG A 174 -12.79 -4.51 0.36
CA ARG A 174 -13.19 -3.13 0.70
C ARG A 174 -14.60 -3.07 1.27
N TYR A 175 -15.58 -3.73 0.63
CA TYR A 175 -16.96 -3.75 1.15
C TYR A 175 -17.07 -4.47 2.50
N GLU A 176 -16.24 -5.48 2.74
CA GLU A 176 -16.16 -6.15 4.03
C GLU A 176 -15.63 -5.22 5.12
N MET A 177 -14.56 -4.47 4.85
CA MET A 177 -14.02 -3.45 5.77
C MET A 177 -15.04 -2.35 6.06
N ILE A 178 -15.72 -1.79 5.04
CA ILE A 178 -16.79 -0.79 5.22
C ILE A 178 -17.91 -1.36 6.10
N ARG A 179 -18.31 -2.62 5.87
CA ARG A 179 -19.34 -3.27 6.69
C ARG A 179 -18.90 -3.46 8.13
N CYS A 180 -17.67 -3.88 8.36
CA CYS A 180 -17.07 -4.02 9.69
C CYS A 180 -17.06 -2.67 10.42
N GLN A 181 -16.65 -1.59 9.74
CA GLN A 181 -16.70 -0.23 10.28
C GLN A 181 -18.12 0.21 10.62
N ASN A 182 -19.10 -0.05 9.74
CA ASN A 182 -20.50 0.28 9.97
C ASN A 182 -21.09 -0.46 11.18
N ARG A 183 -20.65 -1.70 11.42
CA ARG A 183 -21.02 -2.52 12.59
C ARG A 183 -20.26 -2.17 13.87
N LYS A 184 -19.29 -1.25 13.82
CA LYS A 184 -18.40 -0.89 14.94
C LYS A 184 -17.50 -2.05 15.39
N GLU A 185 -17.19 -2.97 14.49
CA GLU A 185 -16.31 -4.11 14.72
C GLU A 185 -14.85 -3.82 14.30
N CYS A 186 -14.64 -2.73 13.53
CA CYS A 186 -13.35 -2.23 13.07
C CYS A 186 -13.19 -0.75 13.43
N ALA A 187 -11.95 -0.30 13.60
CA ALA A 187 -11.58 1.10 13.80
C ALA A 187 -12.11 1.98 12.65
N ARG A 188 -12.55 3.19 13.01
CA ARG A 188 -13.02 4.22 12.08
C ARG A 188 -11.98 5.34 11.96
N PRO A 189 -11.91 6.04 10.81
CA PRO A 189 -11.09 7.23 10.67
C PRO A 189 -11.49 8.35 11.63
#